data_AF-A0AAE0QM44-F1
#
_entry.id   AF-A0AAE0QM44-F1
#
_cell.length_a   1.000
_cell.length_b   1.000
_cell.length_c   1.000
_cell.angle_alpha   90.00
_cell.angle_beta   90.00
_cell.angle_gamma   90.00
#
_symmetry.space_group_name_H-M   'P 1'
#
loop_
_entity.id
_entity.type
_entity.pdbx_description
1 polymer ?
#
loop_
_entity_poly.entity_id
_entity_poly.type
_entity_poly.pdbx_seq_one_letter_code
_entity_poly.pdbx_strand_id
1 'polypeptide(L)'
;MLRLSARFLIFNRSLELCEVPDCFKRSTIIPIPKKPKITGLIDYRPVALTSVVMKSFERLVLAYLKNITGPLLDPLQFAYRANRSVDDAVNMGLHFILQHLDKSGTYVRLLFVDFSSAFNTIIPTLLQTKLTQFLALSVSGSPAF
;
A
#
# COMPACT_ATOMS: atom_id res chain seq x y z
N MET A 1 8.19 -16.48 9.85
CA MET A 1 8.87 -16.31 8.54
C MET A 1 7.95 -16.85 7.45
N LEU A 2 7.75 -16.13 6.35
CA LEU A 2 6.90 -16.58 5.24
C LEU A 2 7.50 -17.83 4.60
N ARG A 3 6.73 -18.93 4.54
CA ARG A 3 7.13 -20.17 3.87
C ARG A 3 6.09 -20.53 2.81
N LEU A 4 6.53 -20.60 1.55
CA LEU A 4 5.66 -20.90 0.41
C LEU A 4 5.67 -22.41 0.11
N SER A 5 4.67 -22.88 -0.64
CA SER A 5 4.62 -24.26 -1.15
C SER A 5 5.92 -24.65 -1.86
N ALA A 6 6.28 -25.94 -1.82
CA ALA A 6 7.51 -26.49 -2.39
C ALA A 6 7.68 -26.18 -3.90
N ARG A 7 6.58 -25.92 -4.61
CA ARG A 7 6.59 -25.50 -6.03
C ARG A 7 7.25 -24.14 -6.26
N PHE A 8 7.39 -23.31 -5.23
CA PHE A 8 8.02 -21.98 -5.31
C PHE A 8 9.47 -22.01 -4.80
N LEU A 9 10.27 -22.98 -5.26
CA LEU A 9 11.64 -23.21 -4.77
C LEU A 9 12.52 -21.93 -4.83
N ILE A 10 12.49 -21.22 -5.96
CA ILE A 10 13.29 -20.01 -6.16
C ILE A 10 12.86 -18.89 -5.19
N PHE A 11 11.57 -18.73 -4.95
CA PHE A 11 11.06 -17.71 -4.02
C PHE A 11 11.38 -18.08 -2.57
N ASN A 12 11.21 -19.35 -2.18
CA ASN A 12 11.63 -19.81 -0.85
C ASN A 12 13.12 -19.57 -0.64
N ARG A 13 13.96 -19.90 -1.62
CA ARG A 13 15.40 -19.67 -1.53
C ARG A 13 15.75 -18.18 -1.41
N SER A 14 15.06 -17.34 -2.17
CA SER A 14 15.20 -15.88 -2.09
C SER A 14 14.83 -15.34 -0.70
N LEU A 15 13.74 -15.84 -0.11
CA LEU A 15 13.30 -15.46 1.23
C LEU A 15 14.26 -15.95 2.33
N GLU A 16 14.78 -17.18 2.20
CA GLU A 16 15.76 -17.77 3.14
C GLU A 16 17.07 -16.99 3.15
N LEU A 17 17.56 -16.61 1.97
CA LEU A 17 18.81 -15.85 1.83
C LEU A 17 18.63 -14.35 2.00
N CYS A 18 17.39 -13.87 2.15
CA CYS A 18 17.05 -12.45 2.13
C CYS A 18 17.58 -11.70 0.90
N GLU A 19 17.65 -12.39 -0.26
CA GLU A 19 18.25 -11.86 -1.48
C GLU A 19 17.34 -12.11 -2.68
N VAL A 20 17.06 -11.06 -3.45
CA VAL A 20 16.30 -11.15 -4.70
C VAL A 20 17.28 -11.17 -5.88
N PRO A 21 17.19 -12.16 -6.79
CA PRO A 21 18.04 -12.24 -7.98
C PRO A 21 18.03 -10.96 -8.82
N ASP A 22 19.18 -10.58 -9.38
CA ASP A 22 19.34 -9.35 -10.17
C ASP A 22 18.41 -9.27 -11.37
N CYS A 23 18.17 -10.39 -12.05
CA CYS A 23 17.24 -10.43 -13.17
C CYS A 23 15.79 -10.11 -12.78
N PHE A 24 15.39 -10.34 -11.52
CA PHE A 24 14.05 -10.02 -11.02
C PHE A 24 13.91 -8.54 -10.66
N LYS A 25 15.02 -7.91 -10.25
CA LYS A 25 15.09 -6.48 -9.91
C LYS A 25 15.06 -5.56 -11.14
N ARG A 26 15.28 -6.10 -12.35
CA ARG A 26 15.19 -5.32 -13.60
C ARG A 26 13.74 -4.95 -13.92
N SER A 27 13.54 -3.72 -14.40
CA SER A 27 12.25 -3.24 -14.88
C SER A 27 12.40 -2.39 -16.14
N THR A 28 11.33 -2.34 -16.93
CA THR A 28 11.22 -1.44 -18.08
C THR A 28 10.37 -0.25 -17.70
N ILE A 29 10.88 0.97 -17.82
CA ILE A 29 10.13 2.19 -17.52
C ILE A 29 9.30 2.59 -18.74
N ILE A 30 7.98 2.59 -18.61
CA ILE A 30 7.04 3.03 -19.64
C ILE A 30 6.43 4.38 -19.21
N PRO A 31 6.69 5.48 -19.95
CA PRO A 31 6.08 6.76 -19.66
C PRO A 31 4.62 6.78 -20.13
N ILE A 32 3.68 7.03 -19.22
CA ILE A 32 2.24 7.13 -19.52
C ILE A 32 1.77 8.58 -19.42
N PRO A 33 1.12 9.14 -20.46
CA PRO A 33 0.50 10.47 -20.41
C PRO A 33 -0.46 10.66 -19.22
N LYS A 34 -0.29 11.73 -18.44
CA LYS A 34 -1.24 12.16 -17.40
C LYS A 34 -2.48 12.85 -17.97
N LYS A 35 -2.31 13.51 -19.11
CA LYS A 35 -3.30 14.36 -19.77
C LYS A 35 -3.16 14.27 -21.29
N PRO A 36 -4.19 14.60 -22.08
CA PRO A 36 -4.15 14.45 -23.54
C PRO A 36 -3.08 15.32 -24.24
N LYS A 37 -2.93 16.57 -23.81
CA LYS A 37 -1.93 17.49 -24.37
C LYS A 37 -0.67 17.51 -23.52
N ILE A 38 0.43 17.01 -24.07
CA ILE A 38 1.71 16.94 -23.38
C ILE A 38 2.51 18.22 -23.63
N THR A 39 3.02 18.82 -22.54
CA THR A 39 3.82 20.04 -22.57
C THR A 39 5.24 19.85 -22.07
N GLY A 40 5.52 18.73 -21.38
CA GLY A 40 6.88 18.35 -20.96
C GLY A 40 6.93 17.00 -20.25
N LEU A 41 8.12 16.59 -19.81
CA LEU A 41 8.34 15.29 -19.16
C LEU A 41 7.54 15.12 -17.86
N ILE A 42 7.24 16.22 -17.15
CA ILE A 42 6.43 16.20 -15.92
C ILE A 42 4.99 15.72 -16.15
N ASP A 43 4.51 15.77 -17.40
CA ASP A 43 3.18 15.30 -17.78
C ASP A 43 3.13 13.79 -18.00
N TYR A 44 4.25 13.08 -17.86
CA TYR A 44 4.28 11.62 -17.85
C TYR A 44 4.30 11.07 -16.43
N ARG A 45 3.68 9.90 -16.25
CA ARG A 45 3.91 9.02 -15.10
C ARG A 45 4.87 7.91 -15.56
N PRO A 46 6.06 7.79 -14.96
CA PRO A 46 6.90 6.63 -15.22
C PRO A 46 6.26 5.41 -14.54
N VAL A 47 5.95 4.37 -15.32
CA VAL A 47 5.48 3.09 -14.80
C VAL A 47 6.58 2.06 -14.97
N ALA A 48 7.10 1.54 -13.85
CA ALA A 48 8.07 0.45 -13.85
C ALA A 48 7.37 -0.89 -14.08
N LEU A 49 7.60 -1.50 -15.24
CA LEU A 49 7.14 -2.84 -15.57
C LEU A 49 8.21 -3.85 -15.13
N THR A 50 7.99 -4.48 -13.99
CA THR A 50 8.77 -5.63 -13.52
C THR A 50 8.42 -6.91 -14.27
N SER A 51 9.34 -7.87 -14.26
CA SER A 51 9.12 -9.19 -14.87
C SER A 51 7.90 -9.90 -14.26
N VAL A 52 7.26 -10.81 -15.02
CA VAL A 52 6.13 -11.62 -14.53
C VAL A 52 6.52 -12.39 -13.26
N VAL A 53 7.74 -12.92 -13.23
CA VAL A 53 8.28 -13.66 -12.08
C VAL A 53 8.36 -12.76 -10.84
N MET A 54 8.89 -11.55 -10.97
CA MET A 54 8.95 -10.59 -9.85
C MET A 54 7.55 -10.18 -9.39
N LYS A 55 6.63 -9.89 -10.31
CA LYS A 55 5.23 -9.57 -9.96
C LYS A 55 4.55 -10.71 -9.18
N SER A 56 4.80 -11.96 -9.59
CA SER A 56 4.29 -13.13 -8.85
C SER A 56 4.87 -13.18 -7.44
N PHE A 57 6.17 -12.92 -7.28
CA PHE A 57 6.82 -12.89 -5.98
C PHE A 57 6.29 -11.75 -5.09
N GLU A 58 6.19 -10.53 -5.62
CA GLU A 58 5.60 -9.37 -4.94
C GLU A 58 4.18 -9.64 -4.46
N ARG A 59 3.35 -10.31 -5.27
CA ARG A 59 1.97 -10.67 -4.87
C ARG A 59 1.92 -11.61 -3.67
N LEU A 60 2.84 -12.57 -3.61
CA LEU A 60 2.93 -13.50 -2.48
C LEU A 60 3.37 -12.77 -1.20
N VAL A 61 4.40 -11.92 -1.31
CA VAL A 61 4.87 -11.09 -0.20
C VAL A 61 3.79 -10.11 0.25
N LEU A 62 3.09 -9.47 -0.68
CA LEU A 62 2.01 -8.53 -0.39
C LEU A 62 0.86 -9.19 0.38
N ALA A 63 0.47 -10.42 0.01
CA ALA A 63 -0.58 -11.15 0.72
C ALA A 63 -0.19 -11.40 2.18
N TYR A 64 1.06 -11.80 2.42
CA TYR A 64 1.61 -11.96 3.78
C TYR A 64 1.62 -10.64 4.55
N LEU A 65 2.12 -9.56 3.95
CA LEU A 65 2.16 -8.24 4.59
C LEU A 65 0.77 -7.72 4.92
N LYS A 66 -0.21 -7.89 4.02
CA LYS A 66 -1.61 -7.47 4.24
C LYS A 66 -2.25 -8.19 5.42
N ASN A 67 -1.94 -9.47 5.62
CA ASN A 67 -2.46 -10.22 6.76
C ASN A 67 -1.98 -9.63 8.10
N ILE A 68 -0.74 -9.15 8.13
CA ILE A 68 -0.09 -8.61 9.33
C ILE A 68 -0.52 -7.16 9.57
N THR A 69 -0.51 -6.33 8.52
CA THR A 69 -0.83 -4.91 8.65
C THR A 69 -2.33 -4.64 8.69
N GLY A 70 -3.17 -5.52 8.14
CA GLY A 70 -4.61 -5.32 8.02
C GLY A 70 -5.33 -4.90 9.32
N PRO A 71 -5.10 -5.59 10.46
CA PRO A 71 -5.67 -5.19 11.75
C PRO A 71 -5.12 -3.87 12.31
N LEU A 72 -3.93 -3.45 11.87
CA LEU A 72 -3.23 -2.26 12.35
C LEU A 72 -3.58 -0.99 11.52
N LEU A 73 -4.28 -1.15 10.40
CA LEU A 73 -4.67 -0.03 9.55
C LEU A 73 -5.80 0.78 10.19
N ASP A 74 -5.75 2.09 9.98
CA ASP A 74 -6.78 3.02 10.45
C ASP A 74 -8.19 2.58 10.00
N PRO A 75 -9.18 2.51 10.90
CA PRO A 75 -10.55 2.18 10.56
C PRO A 75 -11.20 3.11 9.52
N LEU A 76 -10.69 4.32 9.33
CA LEU A 76 -11.11 5.32 8.33
C LEU A 76 -10.23 5.31 7.08
N GLN A 77 -9.28 4.37 6.94
CA GLN A 77 -8.57 4.17 5.68
C GLN A 77 -9.43 3.36 4.71
N PHE A 78 -9.98 4.01 3.67
CA PHE A 78 -10.82 3.33 2.68
C PHE A 78 -10.02 2.73 1.52
N ALA A 79 -8.97 3.42 1.08
CA ALA A 79 -8.15 2.97 -0.04
C ALA A 79 -7.32 1.72 0.30
N TYR A 80 -7.12 0.88 -0.72
CA TYR A 80 -6.29 -0.33 -0.69
C TYR A 80 -6.73 -1.43 0.30
N ARG A 81 -7.95 -1.34 0.84
CA ARG A 81 -8.56 -2.38 1.69
C ARG A 81 -9.61 -3.17 0.92
N ALA A 82 -9.72 -4.46 1.22
CA ALA A 82 -10.81 -5.28 0.71
C ALA A 82 -12.14 -4.82 1.33
N ASN A 83 -13.23 -4.96 0.57
CA ASN A 83 -14.60 -4.61 1.00
C ASN A 83 -14.76 -3.15 1.44
N ARG A 84 -14.00 -2.25 0.80
CA ARG A 84 -14.15 -0.80 0.96
C ARG A 84 -14.04 -0.12 -0.38
N SER A 85 -14.84 0.91 -0.57
CA SER A 85 -14.96 1.68 -1.80
C SER A 85 -14.75 3.17 -1.55
N VAL A 86 -14.65 3.93 -2.64
CA VAL A 86 -14.64 5.40 -2.57
C VAL A 86 -15.99 5.92 -2.08
N ASP A 87 -17.09 5.24 -2.42
CA ASP A 87 -18.44 5.61 -2.00
C ASP A 87 -18.59 5.49 -0.47
N ASP A 88 -17.99 4.48 0.16
CA ASP A 88 -17.98 4.34 1.62
C ASP A 88 -17.29 5.54 2.28
N ALA A 89 -16.20 6.04 1.70
CA ALA A 89 -15.47 7.19 2.21
C ALA A 89 -16.32 8.47 2.13
N VAL A 90 -16.99 8.67 1.00
CA VAL A 90 -17.87 9.83 0.78
C VAL A 90 -19.08 9.76 1.71
N ASN A 91 -19.75 8.62 1.79
CA ASN A 91 -20.92 8.44 2.66
C ASN A 91 -20.57 8.63 4.13
N MET A 92 -19.44 8.09 4.59
CA MET A 92 -19.01 8.28 5.97
C MET A 92 -18.64 9.74 6.26
N GLY A 93 -17.94 10.40 5.34
CA GLY A 93 -17.64 11.83 5.45
C GLY A 93 -18.92 12.68 5.53
N LEU A 94 -19.87 12.45 4.64
CA LEU A 94 -21.17 13.12 4.63
C LEU A 94 -21.94 12.87 5.92
N HIS A 95 -21.98 11.63 6.40
CA HIS A 95 -22.66 11.29 7.64
C HIS A 95 -22.13 12.11 8.82
N PHE A 96 -20.80 12.19 8.99
CA PHE A 96 -20.21 13.01 10.06
C PHE A 96 -20.49 14.51 9.91
N ILE A 97 -20.47 15.03 8.68
CA ILE A 97 -20.76 16.44 8.41
C ILE A 97 -22.21 16.75 8.79
N LEU A 98 -23.16 15.97 8.28
CA LEU A 98 -24.59 16.20 8.50
C LEU A 98 -24.95 16.03 9.98
N GLN A 99 -24.46 14.98 10.64
CA GLN A 99 -24.66 14.75 12.07
C GLN A 99 -24.14 15.91 12.92
N HIS A 100 -23.06 16.59 12.50
CA HIS A 100 -22.58 17.78 13.21
C HIS A 100 -23.49 18.99 12.98
N LEU A 101 -23.93 19.22 11.74
CA LEU A 101 -24.76 20.36 11.34
C LEU A 101 -26.19 20.32 11.88
N ASP A 102 -26.69 19.16 12.30
CA ASP A 102 -27.97 19.05 13.01
C ASP A 102 -27.99 19.84 14.33
N LYS A 103 -26.83 20.25 14.85
CA LYS A 103 -26.71 21.11 16.04
C LYS A 103 -26.78 22.58 15.62
N SER A 104 -27.73 23.31 16.22
CA SER A 104 -27.94 24.74 15.94
C SER A 104 -26.69 25.58 16.24
N GLY A 105 -26.41 26.55 15.37
CA GLY A 105 -25.28 27.47 15.53
C GLY A 105 -23.89 26.86 15.27
N THR A 106 -23.82 25.65 14.72
CA THR A 106 -22.54 25.01 14.36
C THR A 106 -22.20 25.17 12.88
N TYR A 107 -20.94 24.91 12.52
CA TYR A 107 -20.47 24.88 11.14
C TYR A 107 -19.34 23.86 10.99
N VAL A 108 -19.16 23.34 9.78
CA VAL A 108 -18.08 22.39 9.47
C VAL A 108 -17.08 23.04 8.51
N ARG A 109 -15.79 22.75 8.71
CA ARG A 109 -14.71 23.09 7.77
C ARG A 109 -13.99 21.81 7.37
N LEU A 110 -13.75 21.65 6.08
CA LEU A 110 -13.02 20.52 5.53
C LEU A 110 -11.64 20.98 5.08
N LEU A 111 -10.61 20.22 5.44
CA LEU A 111 -9.25 20.40 4.96
C LEU A 111 -8.88 19.16 4.13
N PHE A 112 -8.62 19.37 2.84
CA PHE A 112 -8.10 18.33 1.96
C PHE A 112 -6.59 18.46 1.86
N VAL A 113 -5.88 17.36 2.14
CA VAL A 113 -4.42 17.28 2.09
C VAL A 113 -4.03 16.18 1.11
N ASP A 114 -3.08 16.48 0.22
CA ASP A 114 -2.53 15.51 -0.73
C ASP A 114 -1.00 15.52 -0.67
N PHE A 115 -0.40 14.34 -0.87
CA PHE A 115 1.05 14.17 -0.84
C PHE A 115 1.63 14.29 -2.25
N SER A 116 2.54 15.24 -2.44
CA SER A 116 3.31 15.35 -3.68
C SER A 116 4.17 14.10 -3.90
N SER A 117 3.92 13.40 -5.01
CA SER A 117 4.76 12.29 -5.48
C SER A 117 4.95 11.17 -4.44
N ALA A 118 3.88 10.82 -3.71
CA ALA A 118 3.92 9.94 -2.53
C ALA A 118 4.83 8.72 -2.66
N PHE A 119 4.75 7.95 -3.76
CA PHE A 119 5.57 6.75 -3.97
C PHE A 119 7.05 7.04 -4.22
N ASN A 120 7.38 8.17 -4.85
CA ASN A 120 8.76 8.55 -5.15
C ASN A 120 9.46 9.16 -3.93
N THR A 121 8.70 9.62 -2.94
CA THR A 121 9.19 10.26 -1.71
C THR A 121 9.32 9.27 -0.54
N ILE A 122 9.05 7.98 -0.75
CA ILE A 122 9.19 6.96 0.31
C ILE A 122 10.66 6.81 0.67
N ILE A 123 10.98 6.94 1.96
CA ILE A 123 12.31 6.69 2.51
C ILE A 123 12.40 5.20 2.88
N PRO A 124 13.25 4.39 2.22
CA PRO A 124 13.29 2.94 2.41
C PRO A 124 13.61 2.50 3.85
N THR A 125 14.52 3.20 4.52
CA THR A 125 14.92 2.90 5.91
C THR A 125 13.77 3.09 6.88
N LEU A 126 12.99 4.18 6.73
CA LEU A 126 11.82 4.43 7.55
C LEU A 126 10.71 3.40 7.31
N LEU A 127 10.50 3.02 6.04
CA LEU A 127 9.54 1.97 5.68
C LEU A 127 9.92 0.64 6.34
N GLN A 128 11.20 0.26 6.25
CA GLN A 128 11.71 -0.95 6.88
C GLN A 128 11.47 -0.95 8.40
N THR A 129 11.80 0.14 9.09
CA THR A 129 11.56 0.27 10.53
C THR A 129 10.08 0.10 10.88
N LYS A 130 9.18 0.75 10.13
CA LYS A 130 7.72 0.62 10.35
C LYS A 130 7.24 -0.81 10.12
N LEU A 131 7.70 -1.47 9.07
CA LEU A 131 7.33 -2.86 8.79
C LEU A 131 7.82 -3.81 9.89
N THR A 132 9.05 -3.64 10.36
CA THR A 132 9.58 -4.44 11.49
C THR A 132 8.76 -4.23 12.76
N GLN A 133 8.35 -2.99 13.05
CA GLN A 133 7.48 -2.71 14.19
C GLN A 133 6.12 -3.41 14.07
N PHE A 134 5.47 -3.37 12.91
CA PHE A 134 4.21 -4.07 12.68
C PHE A 134 4.35 -5.59 12.79
N LEU A 135 5.46 -6.15 12.30
CA LEU A 135 5.76 -7.57 12.46
C LEU A 135 5.92 -7.94 13.94
N ALA A 136 6.63 -7.14 14.73
CA ALA A 136 6.79 -7.38 16.17
C ALA A 136 5.44 -7.36 16.91
N LEU A 137 4.58 -6.39 16.62
CA LEU A 137 3.26 -6.26 17.21
C LEU A 137 2.32 -7.44 16.87
N SER A 138 2.44 -7.98 15.65
CA SER A 138 1.65 -9.15 15.24
C SER A 138 2.03 -10.44 15.97
N VAL A 139 3.29 -10.56 16.45
CA VAL A 139 3.78 -11.75 17.17
C VAL A 139 3.40 -11.70 18.65
N SER A 140 3.33 -10.49 19.26
CA SER A 140 2.89 -10.32 20.65
C SER A 140 1.38 -10.48 20.85
N GLY A 141 0.60 -10.60 19.76
CA GLY A 141 -0.86 -10.65 19.78
C GLY A 141 -1.49 -12.04 19.64
N SER A 142 -0.73 -13.14 19.71
CA SER A 142 -1.33 -14.48 19.74
C SER A 142 -1.87 -14.76 21.15
N PRO A 143 -3.20 -14.90 21.35
CA PRO A 143 -3.67 -15.57 22.54
C PRO A 143 -3.21 -17.03 22.44
N ALA A 144 -2.74 -17.58 23.55
CA ALA A 144 -2.66 -19.01 23.72
C ALA A 144 -4.04 -19.63 23.45
N PHE A 145 -4.09 -20.52 22.47
CA PHE A 145 -5.00 -21.66 22.53
C PHE A 145 -4.14 -22.89 22.75
#